data_AF-A0A947A599-F1
#
_entry.id   AF-A0A947A599-F1
#
_cell.length_a   1.000
_cell.length_b   1.000
_cell.length_c   1.000
_cell.angle_alpha   90.00
_cell.angle_beta   90.00
_cell.angle_gamma   90.00
#
_symmetry.space_group_name_H-M   'P 1'
#
loop_
_entity.id
_entity.type
_entity.pdbx_description
1 polymer ?
#
loop_
_entity_poly.entity_id
_entity_poly.type
_entity_poly.pdbx_seq_one_letter_code
_entity_poly.pdbx_strand_id
1 'polypeptide(L)'
;MLTRRQLRIKVMQCIYALIQSKDDELEKQQKFLKVSIENTFALYLLMMSLFREIYQLASRHEEHAPKKYLAELNSFANSKKFLENRLLLQIVKNDLLEQELKRRKLNAWYLHEDYISILYKDIVGSTLYEDYMKRSESSYELDREFIIALFREVIAPNEKVYEYLEDDKLTWVDDIPLVNTFIVKKLKKME
;
A
#
# COMPACT_ATOMS: atom_id res chain seq x y z
N MET A 1 -2.76 15.45 -6.18
CA MET A 1 -3.65 14.44 -5.57
C MET A 1 -5.09 14.82 -5.90
N LEU A 2 -6.00 13.84 -5.96
CA LEU A 2 -7.36 13.89 -6.54
C LEU A 2 -7.48 14.50 -7.96
N THR A 3 -7.92 13.70 -8.91
CA THR A 3 -8.26 14.20 -10.26
C THR A 3 -9.56 15.00 -10.20
N ARG A 4 -9.77 15.90 -11.17
CA ARG A 4 -11.03 16.67 -11.29
C ARG A 4 -12.27 15.77 -11.31
N ARG A 5 -12.15 14.57 -11.89
CA ARG A 5 -13.23 13.57 -11.88
C ARG A 5 -13.57 13.11 -10.45
N GLN A 6 -12.57 12.83 -9.63
CA GLN A 6 -12.79 12.35 -8.26
C GLN A 6 -13.36 13.43 -7.35
N LEU A 7 -12.90 14.67 -7.51
CA LEU A 7 -13.48 15.80 -6.79
C LEU A 7 -14.96 15.98 -7.13
N ARG A 8 -15.34 15.85 -8.41
CA ARG A 8 -16.75 15.87 -8.82
C ARG A 8 -17.57 14.76 -8.18
N ILE A 9 -17.04 13.52 -8.14
CA ILE A 9 -17.73 12.39 -7.50
C ILE A 9 -17.99 12.70 -6.02
N LYS A 10 -16.97 13.13 -5.27
CA LYS A 10 -17.13 13.47 -3.84
C LYS A 10 -18.08 14.65 -3.62
N VAL A 11 -18.05 15.67 -4.47
CA VAL A 11 -19.01 16.79 -4.43
C VAL A 11 -20.44 16.30 -4.70
N MET A 12 -20.64 15.43 -5.70
CA MET A 12 -21.96 14.85 -6.00
C MET A 12 -22.49 13.99 -4.83
N GLN A 13 -21.63 13.22 -4.15
CA GLN A 13 -21.99 12.48 -2.94
C GLN A 13 -22.46 13.42 -1.82
N CYS A 14 -21.77 14.55 -1.61
CA CYS A 14 -22.18 15.56 -0.61
C CYS A 14 -23.52 16.20 -0.97
N ILE A 15 -23.73 16.56 -2.25
CA ILE A 15 -25.00 17.13 -2.73
C ILE A 15 -26.13 16.12 -2.57
N TYR A 16 -25.89 14.84 -2.89
CA TYR A 16 -26.88 13.78 -2.72
C TYR A 16 -27.27 13.61 -1.24
N ALA A 17 -26.28 13.58 -0.34
CA ALA A 17 -26.53 13.51 1.10
C ALA A 17 -27.30 14.74 1.62
N LEU A 18 -26.99 15.95 1.14
CA LEU A 18 -27.71 17.18 1.47
C LEU A 18 -29.20 17.08 1.07
N ILE A 19 -29.47 16.69 -0.18
CA ILE A 19 -30.84 16.54 -0.70
C ILE A 19 -31.62 15.48 0.10
N GLN A 20 -30.98 14.34 0.41
CA GLN A 20 -31.63 13.22 1.09
C GLN A 20 -31.88 13.49 2.58
N SER A 21 -30.96 14.18 3.25
CA SER A 21 -31.06 14.48 4.69
C SER A 21 -32.09 15.56 5.01
N LYS A 22 -32.59 16.30 4.00
CA LYS A 22 -33.44 17.50 4.16
C LYS A 22 -32.84 18.52 5.13
N ASP A 23 -31.52 18.48 5.27
CA ASP A 23 -30.71 19.29 6.15
C ASP A 23 -30.04 20.35 5.27
N ASP A 24 -30.36 21.62 5.46
CA ASP A 24 -29.87 22.72 4.61
C ASP A 24 -28.49 23.24 5.05
N GLU A 25 -27.83 22.57 6.00
CA GLU A 25 -26.59 23.05 6.59
C GLU A 25 -25.37 22.77 5.69
N LEU A 26 -25.13 23.69 4.75
CA LEU A 26 -23.99 23.64 3.83
C LEU A 26 -22.64 23.48 4.54
N GLU A 27 -22.46 24.11 5.70
CA GLU A 27 -21.21 24.05 6.46
C GLU A 27 -20.86 22.62 6.89
N LYS A 28 -21.86 21.84 7.29
CA LYS A 28 -21.71 20.43 7.66
C LYS A 28 -21.24 19.59 6.48
N GLN A 29 -21.80 19.82 5.29
CA GLN A 29 -21.38 19.12 4.07
C GLN A 29 -19.97 19.53 3.61
N GLN A 30 -19.60 20.80 3.78
CA GLN A 30 -18.23 21.25 3.52
C GLN A 30 -17.21 20.59 4.45
N LYS A 31 -17.54 20.46 5.75
CA LYS A 31 -16.72 19.73 6.72
C LYS A 31 -16.61 18.26 6.32
N PHE A 32 -17.73 17.61 5.97
CA PHE A 32 -17.74 16.22 5.50
C PHE A 32 -16.85 16.03 4.26
N LEU A 33 -16.94 16.90 3.26
CA LEU A 33 -16.11 16.85 2.06
C LEU A 33 -14.62 16.95 2.40
N LYS A 34 -14.24 17.88 3.28
CA LYS A 34 -12.85 18.03 3.73
C LYS A 34 -12.34 16.75 4.41
N VAL A 35 -13.13 16.22 5.34
CA VAL A 35 -12.81 14.96 6.05
C VAL A 35 -12.69 13.80 5.05
N SER A 36 -13.57 13.71 4.06
CA SER A 36 -13.51 12.67 3.02
C SER A 36 -12.21 12.76 2.21
N ILE A 37 -11.79 13.96 1.80
CA ILE A 37 -10.53 14.17 1.09
C ILE A 37 -9.33 13.79 1.95
N GLU A 38 -9.34 14.18 3.23
CA GLU A 38 -8.29 13.83 4.18
C GLU A 38 -8.22 12.32 4.42
N ASN A 39 -9.36 11.65 4.51
CA ASN A 39 -9.44 10.19 4.65
C ASN A 39 -8.88 9.47 3.42
N THR A 40 -9.16 9.94 2.20
CA THR A 40 -8.54 9.37 0.98
C THR A 40 -7.01 9.50 1.02
N PHE A 41 -6.49 10.62 1.56
CA PHE A 41 -5.05 10.79 1.71
C PHE A 41 -4.45 9.93 2.81
N ALA A 42 -5.15 9.77 3.93
CA ALA A 42 -4.74 8.84 4.99
C ALA A 42 -4.66 7.40 4.45
N LEU A 43 -5.67 6.96 3.68
CA LEU A 43 -5.67 5.65 3.02
C LEU A 43 -4.47 5.48 2.07
N TYR A 44 -4.16 6.51 1.27
CA TYR A 44 -2.97 6.50 0.41
C TYR A 44 -1.68 6.32 1.23
N LEU A 45 -1.51 7.08 2.31
CA LEU A 45 -0.32 6.97 3.16
C LEU A 45 -0.22 5.59 3.81
N LEU A 46 -1.34 5.04 4.27
CA LEU A 46 -1.42 3.73 4.89
C LEU A 46 -1.07 2.59 3.91
N MET A 47 -1.57 2.67 2.67
CA MET A 47 -1.19 1.74 1.61
C MET A 47 0.29 1.89 1.23
N MET A 48 0.85 3.10 1.27
CA MET A 48 2.29 3.30 1.06
C MET A 48 3.13 2.76 2.22
N SER A 49 2.63 2.83 3.47
CA SER A 49 3.34 2.28 4.63
C SER A 49 3.41 0.75 4.58
N LEU A 50 2.47 0.09 3.91
CA LEU A 50 2.47 -1.37 3.73
C LEU A 50 3.77 -1.89 3.10
N PHE A 51 4.35 -1.16 2.15
CA PHE A 51 5.66 -1.50 1.58
C PHE A 51 6.78 -1.50 2.62
N ARG A 52 6.72 -0.59 3.61
CA ARG A 52 7.70 -0.52 4.70
C ARG A 52 7.56 -1.72 5.62
N GLU A 53 6.34 -2.10 5.96
CA GLU A 53 6.06 -3.26 6.82
C GLU A 53 6.50 -4.57 6.15
N ILE A 54 6.19 -4.75 4.86
CA ILE A 54 6.68 -5.90 4.08
C ILE A 54 8.21 -5.96 4.09
N TYR A 55 8.88 -4.82 3.89
CA TYR A 55 10.34 -4.75 3.93
C TYR A 55 10.90 -5.15 5.30
N GLN A 56 10.32 -4.61 6.38
CA GLN A 56 10.74 -4.95 7.75
C GLN A 56 10.56 -6.43 8.05
N LEU A 57 9.42 -7.00 7.67
CA LEU A 57 9.15 -8.42 7.88
C LEU A 57 10.12 -9.29 7.06
N ALA A 58 10.38 -8.94 5.80
CA ALA A 58 11.36 -9.62 4.96
C ALA A 58 12.78 -9.54 5.57
N SER A 59 13.18 -8.40 6.14
CA SER A 59 14.48 -8.24 6.81
C SER A 59 14.59 -9.13 8.05
N ARG A 60 13.54 -9.15 8.89
CA ARG A 60 13.48 -10.04 10.07
C ARG A 60 13.54 -11.51 9.65
N HIS A 61 12.86 -11.87 8.57
CA HIS A 61 12.90 -13.22 8.02
C HIS A 61 14.29 -13.62 7.52
N GLU A 62 15.03 -12.73 6.86
CA GLU A 62 16.41 -13.00 6.42
C GLU A 62 17.37 -13.16 7.62
N GLU A 63 17.21 -12.34 8.66
CA GLU A 63 18.04 -12.39 9.87
C GLU A 63 17.80 -13.63 10.73
N HIS A 64 16.54 -14.09 10.81
CA HIS A 64 16.12 -15.19 11.69
C HIS A 64 15.60 -16.42 10.92
N ALA A 65 15.97 -16.57 9.65
CA ALA A 65 15.46 -17.63 8.79
C ALA A 65 15.69 -19.02 9.42
N PRO A 66 14.62 -19.81 9.69
CA PRO A 66 14.79 -21.18 10.15
C PRO A 66 15.44 -22.03 9.03
N LYS A 67 16.18 -23.08 9.41
CA LYS A 67 16.97 -23.93 8.48
C LYS A 67 16.20 -24.42 7.23
N LYS A 68 14.87 -24.60 7.34
CA LYS A 68 14.00 -24.99 6.21
C LYS A 68 13.80 -23.86 5.20
N TYR A 69 13.58 -22.63 5.67
CA TYR A 69 13.43 -21.45 4.81
C TYR A 69 14.77 -21.05 4.19
N LEU A 70 15.87 -21.22 4.94
CA LEU A 70 17.22 -21.10 4.39
C LEU A 70 17.44 -22.06 3.22
N ALA A 71 16.89 -23.27 3.23
CA ALA A 71 17.02 -24.21 2.11
C ALA A 71 16.26 -23.75 0.85
N GLU A 72 15.09 -23.11 1.01
CA GLU A 72 14.33 -22.51 -0.10
C GLU A 72 15.00 -21.22 -0.62
N LEU A 73 15.51 -20.36 0.26
CA LEU A 73 16.27 -19.17 -0.10
C LEU A 73 17.61 -19.49 -0.77
N ASN A 74 18.30 -20.54 -0.32
CA ASN A 74 19.54 -21.03 -0.92
C ASN A 74 19.32 -21.65 -2.32
N SER A 75 18.07 -21.85 -2.74
CA SER A 75 17.73 -22.18 -4.13
C SER A 75 17.97 -20.99 -5.08
N PHE A 76 17.88 -19.76 -4.56
CA PHE A 76 18.13 -18.54 -5.32
C PHE A 76 19.58 -18.08 -5.15
N ALA A 77 20.18 -17.59 -6.24
CA ALA A 77 21.57 -17.16 -6.24
C ALA A 77 21.84 -15.93 -5.34
N ASN A 78 20.81 -15.09 -5.09
CA ASN A 78 20.88 -13.97 -4.16
C ASN A 78 19.60 -13.91 -3.31
N SER A 79 19.66 -14.41 -2.08
CA SER A 79 18.54 -14.36 -1.12
C SER A 79 18.12 -12.93 -0.75
N LYS A 80 19.03 -11.97 -0.83
CA LYS A 80 18.82 -10.56 -0.46
C LYS A 80 18.27 -9.69 -1.57
N LYS A 81 18.10 -10.23 -2.78
CA LYS A 81 17.69 -9.46 -3.97
C LYS A 81 16.42 -8.63 -3.73
N PHE A 82 15.43 -9.19 -3.04
CA PHE A 82 14.21 -8.45 -2.69
C PHE A 82 14.47 -7.25 -1.76
N LEU A 83 15.31 -7.43 -0.73
CA LEU A 83 15.70 -6.36 0.21
C LEU A 83 16.60 -5.30 -0.44
N GLU A 84 17.29 -5.65 -1.51
CA GLU A 84 18.14 -4.75 -2.28
C GLU A 84 17.40 -4.01 -3.40
N ASN A 85 16.09 -4.30 -3.59
CA ASN A 85 15.26 -3.65 -4.59
C ASN A 85 15.28 -2.12 -4.41
N ARG A 86 15.73 -1.41 -5.44
CA ARG A 86 16.04 0.03 -5.36
C ARG A 86 14.80 0.89 -5.10
N LEU A 87 13.68 0.57 -5.75
CA LEU A 87 12.42 1.29 -5.56
C LEU A 87 11.84 1.03 -4.17
N LEU A 88 11.89 -0.21 -3.70
CA LEU A 88 11.42 -0.56 -2.35
C LEU A 88 12.23 0.20 -1.29
N LEU A 89 13.56 0.22 -1.41
CA LEU A 89 14.43 0.98 -0.52
C LEU A 89 14.14 2.49 -0.58
N GLN A 90 13.86 3.05 -1.76
CA GLN A 90 13.49 4.46 -1.92
C GLN A 90 12.19 4.80 -1.18
N ILE A 91 11.21 3.89 -1.16
CA ILE A 91 9.97 4.06 -0.40
C ILE A 91 10.24 3.94 1.11
N VAL A 92 11.03 2.94 1.51
CA VAL A 92 11.34 2.66 2.92
C VAL A 92 12.09 3.80 3.59
N LYS A 93 13.06 4.39 2.88
CA LYS A 93 13.91 5.50 3.33
C LYS A 93 13.28 6.88 3.10
N ASN A 94 12.00 6.95 2.72
CA ASN A 94 11.36 8.23 2.47
C ASN A 94 10.97 8.92 3.79
N ASP A 95 11.78 9.90 4.20
CA ASP A 95 11.57 10.64 5.45
C ASP A 95 10.23 11.40 5.47
N LEU A 96 9.80 11.94 4.32
CA LEU A 96 8.52 12.66 4.24
C LEU A 96 7.33 11.73 4.50
N LEU A 97 7.37 10.51 3.96
CA LEU A 97 6.35 9.49 4.23
C LEU A 97 6.31 9.18 5.73
N GLU A 98 7.47 8.97 6.36
CA GLU A 98 7.54 8.69 7.79
C GLU A 98 7.01 9.84 8.66
N GLN A 99 7.39 11.08 8.33
CA GLN A 99 6.91 12.27 9.03
C GLN A 99 5.39 12.43 8.89
N GLU A 100 4.84 12.20 7.70
CA GLU A 100 3.40 12.26 7.44
C GLU A 100 2.62 11.20 8.23
N LEU A 101 3.13 9.96 8.28
CA LEU A 101 2.55 8.87 9.06
C LEU A 101 2.53 9.21 10.57
N LYS A 102 3.67 9.68 11.11
CA LYS A 102 3.78 10.09 12.52
C LYS A 102 2.86 11.26 12.84
N ARG A 103 2.83 12.30 11.99
CA ARG A 103 1.97 13.48 12.18
C ARG A 103 0.50 13.13 12.24
N ARG A 104 0.06 12.18 11.41
CA ARG A 104 -1.33 11.73 11.31
C ARG A 104 -1.65 10.55 12.24
N LYS A 105 -0.67 10.06 13.00
CA LYS A 105 -0.77 8.91 13.91
C LYS A 105 -1.26 7.64 13.20
N LEU A 106 -0.83 7.44 11.96
CA LEU A 106 -1.18 6.27 11.14
C LEU A 106 -0.21 5.12 11.45
N ASN A 107 -0.30 4.56 12.66
CA ASN A 107 0.52 3.43 13.11
C ASN A 107 -0.27 2.11 13.06
N ALA A 108 -0.93 1.88 11.94
CA ALA A 108 -2.05 0.97 11.89
C ALA A 108 -1.60 -0.52 11.83
N TRP A 109 -0.51 -0.81 11.10
CA TRP A 109 -0.07 -2.20 10.88
C TRP A 109 0.60 -2.89 12.07
N TYR A 110 1.13 -2.14 13.04
CA TYR A 110 1.86 -2.71 14.18
C TYR A 110 0.97 -3.60 15.08
N LEU A 111 -0.32 -3.31 15.16
CA LEU A 111 -1.30 -4.12 15.91
C LEU A 111 -1.79 -5.34 15.11
N HIS A 112 -1.41 -5.45 13.84
CA HIS A 112 -1.96 -6.38 12.87
C HIS A 112 -0.85 -7.10 12.09
N GLU A 113 0.23 -7.47 12.78
CA GLU A 113 1.37 -8.22 12.19
C GLU A 113 0.92 -9.49 11.46
N ASP A 114 -0.18 -10.12 11.90
CA ASP A 114 -0.77 -11.31 11.25
C ASP A 114 -1.18 -11.05 9.80
N TYR A 115 -1.79 -9.88 9.53
CA TYR A 115 -2.19 -9.49 8.18
C TYR A 115 -0.97 -9.29 7.27
N ILE A 116 0.08 -8.66 7.81
CA ILE A 116 1.35 -8.48 7.10
C ILE A 116 2.02 -9.83 6.84
N SER A 117 1.96 -10.75 7.80
CA SER A 117 2.51 -12.10 7.67
C SER A 117 1.81 -12.91 6.58
N ILE A 118 0.47 -12.85 6.53
CA ILE A 118 -0.31 -13.50 5.48
C ILE A 118 0.03 -12.91 4.11
N LEU A 119 -0.01 -11.58 3.99
CA LEU A 119 0.33 -10.91 2.75
C LEU A 119 1.76 -11.24 2.30
N TYR A 120 2.73 -11.28 3.22
CA TYR A 120 4.10 -11.62 2.89
C TYR A 120 4.24 -13.06 2.41
N LYS A 121 3.50 -14.01 2.99
CA LYS A 121 3.45 -15.40 2.48
C LYS A 121 2.87 -15.45 1.07
N ASP A 122 1.82 -14.69 0.79
CA ASP A 122 1.22 -14.60 -0.56
C ASP A 122 2.22 -13.99 -1.57
N ILE A 123 2.98 -12.98 -1.14
CA ILE A 123 4.06 -12.38 -1.94
C ILE A 123 5.12 -13.44 -2.27
N VAL A 124 5.67 -14.11 -1.26
CA VAL A 124 6.75 -15.11 -1.46
C VAL A 124 6.26 -16.32 -2.25
N GLY A 125 5.00 -16.72 -2.07
CA GLY A 125 4.35 -17.80 -2.81
C GLY A 125 3.93 -17.44 -4.24
N SER A 126 4.06 -16.18 -4.65
CA SER A 126 3.69 -15.74 -6.00
C SER A 126 4.76 -16.09 -7.04
N THR A 127 4.32 -16.44 -8.25
CA THR A 127 5.22 -16.67 -9.39
C THR A 127 6.04 -15.43 -9.74
N LEU A 128 5.47 -14.23 -9.55
CA LEU A 128 6.16 -12.95 -9.75
C LEU A 128 7.40 -12.81 -8.87
N TYR A 129 7.29 -13.20 -7.59
CA TYR A 129 8.41 -13.16 -6.65
C TYR A 129 9.48 -14.18 -7.04
N GLU A 130 9.08 -15.42 -7.33
CA GLU A 130 10.00 -16.47 -7.74
C GLU A 130 10.77 -16.10 -9.02
N ASP A 131 10.08 -15.59 -10.03
CA ASP A 131 10.68 -15.14 -11.29
C ASP A 131 11.64 -13.96 -11.09
N TYR A 132 11.26 -13.00 -10.24
CA TYR A 132 12.13 -11.88 -9.90
C TYR A 132 13.40 -12.33 -9.18
N MET A 133 13.29 -13.26 -8.22
CA MET A 133 14.42 -13.80 -7.45
C MET A 133 15.37 -14.66 -8.31
N LYS A 134 14.86 -15.36 -9.34
CA LYS A 134 15.68 -16.16 -10.27
C LYS A 134 16.48 -15.34 -11.29
N ARG A 135 16.01 -14.14 -11.64
CA ARG A 135 16.70 -13.28 -12.62
C ARG A 135 18.09 -12.88 -12.09
N SER A 136 19.12 -12.99 -12.91
CA SER A 136 20.46 -12.48 -12.60
C SER A 136 20.58 -10.97 -12.84
N GLU A 137 19.78 -10.43 -13.75
CA GLU A 137 19.77 -9.01 -14.10
C GLU A 137 19.15 -8.16 -12.98
N SER A 138 19.76 -6.99 -12.73
CA SER A 138 19.31 -5.99 -11.76
C SER A 138 19.44 -4.60 -12.39
N SER A 139 18.29 -3.96 -12.62
CA SER A 139 18.20 -2.55 -13.03
C SER A 139 17.06 -1.88 -12.25
N TYR A 140 17.08 -0.56 -12.18
CA TYR A 140 16.02 0.19 -11.51
C TYR A 140 14.67 -0.04 -12.21
N GLU A 141 14.66 -0.09 -13.54
CA GLU A 141 13.47 -0.40 -14.35
C GLU A 141 12.86 -1.75 -13.98
N LEU A 142 13.67 -2.81 -13.90
CA LEU A 142 13.21 -4.15 -13.55
C LEU A 142 12.69 -4.20 -12.11
N ASP A 143 13.40 -3.55 -11.18
CA ASP A 143 12.98 -3.42 -9.78
C ASP A 143 11.63 -2.71 -9.67
N ARG A 144 11.45 -1.63 -10.43
CA ARG A 144 10.21 -0.86 -10.48
C ARG A 144 9.07 -1.66 -11.09
N GLU A 145 9.31 -2.33 -12.21
CA GLU A 145 8.31 -3.18 -12.86
C GLU A 145 7.83 -4.29 -11.95
N PHE A 146 8.76 -4.95 -11.24
CA PHE A 146 8.45 -5.96 -10.25
C PHE A 146 7.55 -5.41 -9.13
N ILE A 147 7.93 -4.30 -8.48
CA ILE A 147 7.12 -3.72 -7.39
C ILE A 147 5.74 -3.27 -7.88
N ILE A 148 5.62 -2.75 -9.11
CA ILE A 148 4.33 -2.40 -9.71
C ILE A 148 3.48 -3.65 -9.97
N ALA A 149 4.06 -4.71 -10.52
CA ALA A 149 3.37 -5.98 -10.76
C ALA A 149 2.92 -6.61 -9.45
N LEU A 150 3.82 -6.69 -8.46
CA LEU A 150 3.54 -7.18 -7.12
C LEU A 150 2.40 -6.41 -6.47
N PHE A 151 2.41 -5.08 -6.57
CA PHE A 151 1.33 -4.27 -6.04
C PHE A 151 0.00 -4.56 -6.72
N ARG A 152 -0.03 -4.72 -8.04
CA ARG A 152 -1.27 -4.92 -8.82
C ARG A 152 -1.87 -6.31 -8.67
N GLU A 153 -1.02 -7.33 -8.61
CA GLU A 153 -1.44 -8.72 -8.72
C GLU A 153 -1.53 -9.42 -7.37
N VAL A 154 -0.79 -8.93 -6.36
CA VAL A 154 -0.76 -9.54 -5.02
C VAL A 154 -1.33 -8.58 -3.97
N ILE A 155 -0.78 -7.38 -3.84
CA ILE A 155 -1.13 -6.48 -2.72
C ILE A 155 -2.53 -5.86 -2.88
N ALA A 156 -2.80 -5.24 -4.02
CA ALA A 156 -4.04 -4.53 -4.30
C ALA A 156 -5.29 -5.42 -4.38
N PRO A 157 -5.23 -6.72 -4.74
CA PRO A 157 -6.37 -7.62 -4.65
C PRO A 157 -6.42 -8.45 -3.35
N ASN A 158 -5.47 -8.31 -2.42
CA ASN A 158 -5.41 -9.15 -1.22
C ASN A 158 -6.60 -8.91 -0.28
N GLU A 159 -7.45 -9.91 -0.10
CA GLU A 159 -8.67 -9.82 0.73
C GLU A 159 -8.37 -9.42 2.18
N LYS A 160 -7.27 -9.90 2.76
CA LYS A 160 -6.90 -9.56 4.14
C LYS A 160 -6.53 -8.10 4.31
N VAL A 161 -5.86 -7.51 3.32
CA VAL A 161 -5.62 -6.06 3.30
C VAL A 161 -6.95 -5.30 3.22
N TYR A 162 -7.93 -5.75 2.43
CA TYR A 162 -9.25 -5.10 2.37
C TYR A 162 -10.02 -5.22 3.69
N GLU A 163 -10.13 -6.43 4.25
CA GLU A 163 -10.81 -6.68 5.53
C GLU A 163 -10.26 -5.74 6.62
N TYR A 164 -8.93 -5.64 6.70
CA TYR A 164 -8.27 -4.76 7.65
C TYR A 164 -8.64 -3.27 7.46
N LEU A 165 -8.65 -2.79 6.20
CA LEU A 165 -8.97 -1.40 5.90
C LEU A 165 -10.45 -1.08 6.17
N GLU A 166 -11.33 -2.04 5.94
CA GLU A 166 -12.77 -1.94 6.21
C GLU A 166 -13.04 -1.88 7.71
N ASP A 167 -12.37 -2.73 8.49
CA ASP A 167 -12.47 -2.76 9.96
C ASP A 167 -11.98 -1.45 10.61
N ASP A 168 -10.89 -0.85 10.10
CA ASP A 168 -10.38 0.43 10.64
C ASP A 168 -11.30 1.60 10.26
N LYS A 169 -11.68 1.72 8.98
CA LYS A 169 -12.62 2.73 8.50
C LYS A 169 -13.43 2.26 7.31
N LEU A 170 -14.70 1.97 7.55
CA LEU A 170 -15.70 1.63 6.53
C LEU A 170 -15.71 2.60 5.32
N THR A 171 -15.53 3.91 5.55
CA THR A 171 -15.54 4.92 4.47
C THR A 171 -14.36 4.84 3.50
N TRP A 172 -13.32 4.05 3.82
CA TRP A 172 -12.17 3.88 2.94
C TRP A 172 -12.44 2.96 1.76
N VAL A 173 -13.37 2.00 1.91
CA VAL A 173 -13.67 0.99 0.90
C VAL A 173 -13.97 1.62 -0.47
N ASP A 174 -14.76 2.71 -0.48
CA ASP A 174 -15.11 3.47 -1.69
C ASP A 174 -13.90 4.11 -2.40
N ASP A 175 -12.84 4.42 -1.65
CA ASP A 175 -11.65 5.12 -2.13
C ASP A 175 -10.49 4.17 -2.49
N ILE A 176 -10.57 2.87 -2.17
CA ILE A 176 -9.48 1.91 -2.43
C ILE A 176 -9.14 1.80 -3.94
N PRO A 177 -10.09 1.58 -4.87
CA PRO A 177 -9.75 1.45 -6.29
C PRO A 177 -9.05 2.69 -6.85
N LEU A 178 -9.45 3.85 -6.32
CA LEU A 178 -8.84 5.13 -6.62
C LEU A 178 -7.39 5.18 -6.10
N VAL A 179 -7.19 4.90 -4.82
CA VAL A 179 -5.87 4.93 -4.18
C VAL A 179 -4.91 3.95 -4.88
N ASN A 180 -5.35 2.73 -5.17
CA ASN A 180 -4.56 1.72 -5.90
C ASN A 180 -4.11 2.23 -7.27
N THR A 181 -5.02 2.82 -8.04
CA THR A 181 -4.69 3.42 -9.34
C THR A 181 -3.64 4.54 -9.19
N PHE A 182 -3.77 5.35 -8.13
CA PHE A 182 -2.86 6.46 -7.90
C PHE A 182 -1.47 5.98 -7.48
N ILE A 183 -1.38 4.99 -6.59
CA ILE A 183 -0.11 4.37 -6.16
C ILE A 183 0.64 3.84 -7.38
N VAL A 184 -0.02 3.03 -8.22
CA VAL A 184 0.56 2.52 -9.46
C VAL A 184 1.08 3.64 -10.36
N LYS A 185 0.31 4.71 -10.55
CA LYS A 185 0.74 5.87 -11.35
C LYS A 185 1.93 6.61 -10.73
N LYS A 186 2.04 6.61 -9.40
CA LYS A 186 3.16 7.22 -8.68
C LYS A 186 4.42 6.37 -8.77
N LEU A 187 4.33 5.07 -8.53
CA LEU A 187 5.44 4.13 -8.69
C LEU A 187 6.03 4.19 -10.10
N LYS A 188 5.18 4.28 -11.14
CA LYS A 188 5.62 4.44 -12.54
C LYS A 188 6.43 5.71 -12.82
N LYS A 189 6.28 6.75 -12.01
CA LYS A 189 6.94 8.05 -12.18
C LYS A 189 8.17 8.21 -11.28
N MET A 190 8.47 7.22 -10.45
CA MET A 190 9.69 7.23 -9.66
C MET A 190 10.86 6.84 -10.57
N GLU A 191 11.96 7.56 -10.36
CA GLU A 191 13.26 7.47 -11.03
C GLU A 191 14.34 7.43 -9.94
#